data_AF-A0A7T5RGZ2-F1
#
_entry.id   AF-A0A7T5RGZ2-F1
#
_cell.length_a   1.000
_cell.length_b   1.000
_cell.length_c   1.000
_cell.angle_alpha   90.00
_cell.angle_beta   90.00
_cell.angle_gamma   90.00
#
_symmetry.space_group_name_H-M   'P 1'
#
loop_
_entity.id
_entity.type
_entity.pdbx_description
1 polymer ?
#
loop_
_entity_poly.entity_id
_entity_poly.type
_entity_poly.pdbx_seq_one_letter_code
_entity_poly.pdbx_strand_id
1 'polypeptide(L)'
;MAKKSQSNVTAVYYPDIIPDTLTPQIEKLKEQSRQKAYKEKQEEAKKLWQEKQERITKTTDDKYVHTLKTIIEWASIKKRTIPLQCFNFTNMESSLFRAFLDKLKAYGCFDCWTINPYKDAYHTDIVFGNINTQLLNQYLNMNQTIFFKSGEDVVYHNKSFFFKMGDGNIETLDFSGALKWRKIIESFLELRKRTGNNLFTTSEIIKIYQELFDEDIRSSYLGHSVSNIRNKKIKKVLKQRFSIEFMREEKAWLFNLR
;
A
#
# COMPACT_ATOMS: atom_id res chain seq x y z
N MET A 1 -72.44 17.87 15.17
CA MET A 1 -71.93 17.39 16.48
C MET A 1 -70.43 17.23 16.39
N ALA A 2 -69.66 18.18 16.92
CA ALA A 2 -68.20 18.14 16.93
C ALA A 2 -67.71 17.79 18.34
N LYS A 3 -67.01 16.65 18.49
CA LYS A 3 -66.33 16.26 19.72
C LYS A 3 -65.15 17.20 19.94
N LYS A 4 -65.25 18.10 20.94
CA LYS A 4 -64.08 18.81 21.48
C LYS A 4 -63.30 17.85 22.38
N SER A 5 -62.10 17.48 21.96
CA SER A 5 -61.13 16.77 22.80
C SER A 5 -60.71 17.69 23.95
N GLN A 6 -60.97 17.27 25.18
CA GLN A 6 -60.33 17.84 26.36
C GLN A 6 -58.86 17.43 26.34
N SER A 7 -57.98 18.35 25.94
CA SER A 7 -56.55 18.23 26.21
C SER A 7 -56.32 18.48 27.71
N ASN A 8 -56.11 17.42 28.47
CA ASN A 8 -55.53 17.53 29.82
C ASN A 8 -54.09 18.03 29.68
N VAL A 9 -53.92 19.35 29.71
CA VAL A 9 -52.61 19.97 29.85
C VAL A 9 -52.24 19.85 31.33
N THR A 10 -51.45 18.82 31.65
CA THR A 10 -50.81 18.72 32.96
C THR A 10 -49.86 19.90 33.08
N ALA A 11 -50.25 20.91 33.85
CA ALA A 11 -49.39 22.04 34.16
C ALA A 11 -48.13 21.51 34.88
N VAL A 12 -46.98 21.56 34.21
CA VAL A 12 -45.69 21.23 34.80
C VAL A 12 -45.28 22.44 35.66
N TYR A 13 -45.44 22.32 36.97
CA TYR A 13 -45.04 23.34 37.93
C TYR A 13 -43.52 23.34 38.06
N TYR A 14 -42.87 24.42 37.62
CA TYR A 14 -41.47 24.71 37.96
C TYR A 14 -41.48 25.77 39.07
N PRO A 15 -40.90 25.50 40.26
CA PRO A 15 -40.82 26.52 41.31
C PRO A 15 -39.94 27.70 40.87
N ASP A 16 -40.38 28.93 41.18
CA ASP A 16 -39.70 30.18 40.81
C ASP A 16 -38.31 30.37 41.47
N ILE A 17 -38.01 29.58 42.51
CA ILE A 17 -36.70 29.54 43.18
C ILE A 17 -36.32 28.07 43.35
N ILE A 18 -35.25 27.63 42.67
CA ILE A 18 -34.66 26.31 42.91
C ILE A 18 -34.01 26.36 44.30
N PRO A 19 -34.43 25.53 45.27
CA PRO A 19 -33.80 25.49 46.59
C PRO A 19 -32.30 25.21 46.47
N ASP A 20 -31.48 26.05 47.10
CA ASP A 20 -30.01 25.93 47.08
C ASP A 20 -29.50 24.60 47.68
N THR A 21 -30.38 23.89 48.39
CA THR A 21 -30.15 22.55 48.93
C THR A 21 -30.18 21.43 47.89
N LEU A 22 -30.76 21.66 46.70
CA LEU A 22 -30.74 20.72 45.58
C LEU A 22 -29.48 20.85 44.73
N THR A 23 -28.81 21.99 44.77
CA THR A 23 -27.58 22.29 44.02
C THR A 23 -26.47 21.26 44.30
N PRO A 24 -26.16 20.91 45.58
CA PRO A 24 -25.15 19.89 45.89
C PRO A 24 -25.50 18.48 45.43
N GLN A 25 -26.80 18.11 45.47
CA GLN A 25 -27.25 16.80 45.00
C GLN A 25 -27.20 16.70 43.46
N ILE A 26 -27.57 17.76 42.76
CA ILE A 26 -27.46 17.85 41.30
C ILE A 26 -25.98 17.82 40.88
N GLU A 27 -25.10 18.54 41.58
CA GLU A 27 -23.65 18.48 41.33
C GLU A 27 -23.08 17.09 41.57
N LYS A 28 -23.49 16.41 42.66
CA LYS A 28 -23.09 15.03 42.95
C LYS A 28 -23.56 14.07 41.85
N LEU A 29 -24.79 14.21 41.35
CA LEU A 29 -25.31 13.38 40.26
C LEU A 29 -24.60 13.68 38.92
N LYS A 30 -24.28 14.94 38.64
CA LYS A 30 -23.47 15.33 37.47
C LYS A 30 -22.07 14.73 37.54
N GLU A 31 -21.45 14.76 38.71
CA GLU A 31 -20.12 14.19 38.92
C GLU A 31 -20.12 12.66 38.80
N GLN A 32 -21.12 11.99 39.38
CA GLN A 32 -21.30 10.55 39.22
C GLN A 32 -21.55 10.15 37.76
N SER A 33 -22.35 10.93 37.02
CA SER A 33 -22.59 10.72 35.60
C SER A 33 -21.31 10.90 34.78
N ARG A 34 -20.52 11.95 35.06
CA ARG A 34 -19.20 12.17 34.43
C ARG A 34 -18.23 11.03 34.70
N GLN A 35 -18.15 10.57 35.96
CA GLN A 35 -17.29 9.46 36.34
C GLN A 35 -17.71 8.15 35.67
N LYS A 36 -19.01 7.90 35.56
CA LYS A 36 -19.54 6.72 34.85
C LYS A 36 -19.18 6.79 33.36
N ALA A 37 -19.45 7.91 32.70
CA ALA A 37 -19.11 8.10 31.28
C ALA A 37 -17.60 7.99 31.03
N TYR A 38 -16.78 8.49 31.96
CA TYR A 38 -15.32 8.38 31.87
C TYR A 38 -14.86 6.92 32.01
N LYS A 39 -15.41 6.15 32.96
CA LYS A 39 -15.12 4.72 33.10
C LYS A 39 -15.54 3.91 31.86
N GLU A 40 -16.73 4.16 31.34
CA GLU A 40 -17.22 3.51 30.12
C GLU A 40 -16.28 3.78 28.94
N LYS A 41 -15.81 5.03 28.76
CA LYS A 41 -14.80 5.36 27.74
C LYS A 41 -13.47 4.64 27.95
N GLN A 42 -13.01 4.52 29.19
CA GLN A 42 -11.77 3.79 29.48
C GLN A 42 -11.87 2.29 29.17
N GLU A 43 -13.02 1.68 29.50
CA GLU A 43 -13.28 0.27 29.21
C GLU A 43 -13.37 0.02 27.70
N GLU A 44 -14.06 0.89 26.97
CA GLU A 44 -14.14 0.83 25.50
C GLU A 44 -12.75 0.96 24.86
N ALA A 45 -11.95 1.94 25.29
CA ALA A 45 -10.59 2.12 24.80
C ALA A 45 -9.70 0.90 25.09
N LYS A 46 -9.84 0.29 26.28
CA LYS A 46 -9.11 -0.93 26.65
C LYS A 46 -9.51 -2.12 25.76
N LYS A 47 -10.81 -2.29 25.49
CA LYS A 47 -11.33 -3.32 24.60
C LYS A 47 -10.82 -3.14 23.17
N LEU A 48 -10.90 -1.91 22.62
CA LEU A 48 -10.38 -1.60 21.29
C LEU A 48 -8.87 -1.82 21.18
N TRP A 49 -8.12 -1.50 22.23
CA TRP A 49 -6.69 -1.78 22.29
C TRP A 49 -6.39 -3.29 22.33
N GLN A 50 -7.14 -4.07 23.11
CA GLN A 50 -7.03 -5.54 23.12
C GLN A 50 -7.35 -6.14 21.76
N GLU A 51 -8.45 -5.72 21.12
CA GLU A 51 -8.82 -6.15 19.76
C GLU A 51 -7.74 -5.79 18.72
N LYS A 52 -7.08 -4.63 18.89
CA LYS A 52 -5.93 -4.23 18.07
C LYS A 52 -4.73 -5.16 18.31
N GLN A 53 -4.36 -5.43 19.56
CA GLN A 53 -3.24 -6.31 19.90
C GLN A 53 -3.48 -7.74 19.42
N GLU A 54 -4.70 -8.26 19.57
CA GLU A 54 -5.10 -9.56 19.04
C GLU A 54 -4.99 -9.61 17.51
N ARG A 55 -5.38 -8.53 16.81
CA ARG A 55 -5.17 -8.45 15.36
C ARG A 55 -3.70 -8.48 15.02
N ILE A 56 -2.89 -7.63 15.64
CA ILE A 56 -1.43 -7.54 15.42
C ILE A 56 -0.78 -8.91 15.64
N THR A 57 -1.16 -9.63 16.70
CA THR A 57 -0.62 -10.96 17.00
C THR A 57 -1.15 -12.05 16.07
N LYS A 58 -2.36 -11.91 15.53
CA LYS A 58 -2.93 -12.86 14.54
C LYS A 58 -2.43 -12.61 13.11
N THR A 59 -2.04 -11.38 12.75
CA THR A 59 -1.54 -11.08 11.40
C THR A 59 -0.07 -11.46 11.28
N THR A 60 0.30 -12.23 10.26
CA THR A 60 1.71 -12.49 9.91
C THR A 60 2.31 -11.38 9.02
N ASP A 61 1.51 -10.41 8.61
CA ASP A 61 1.92 -9.30 7.78
C ASP A 61 2.76 -8.27 8.58
N ASP A 62 3.77 -7.70 7.93
CA ASP A 62 4.44 -6.49 8.42
C ASP A 62 3.44 -5.31 8.49
N LYS A 63 3.71 -4.33 9.37
CA LYS A 63 2.82 -3.18 9.62
C LYS A 63 2.56 -2.30 8.39
N TYR A 64 3.49 -2.20 7.44
CA TYR A 64 3.31 -1.45 6.19
C TYR A 64 2.42 -2.22 5.20
N VAL A 65 2.63 -3.52 5.07
CA VAL A 65 1.77 -4.42 4.28
C VAL A 65 0.34 -4.40 4.81
N HIS A 66 0.18 -4.54 6.14
CA HIS A 66 -1.11 -4.45 6.82
C HIS A 66 -1.80 -3.10 6.56
N THR A 67 -1.03 -2.00 6.58
CA THR A 67 -1.56 -0.66 6.30
C THR A 67 -2.11 -0.55 4.90
N LEU A 68 -1.39 -1.04 3.89
CA LEU A 68 -1.85 -1.06 2.50
C LEU A 68 -3.14 -1.88 2.36
N LYS A 69 -3.17 -3.10 2.91
CA LYS A 69 -4.35 -3.97 2.91
C LYS A 69 -5.56 -3.29 3.56
N THR A 70 -5.35 -2.64 4.71
CA THR A 70 -6.39 -1.90 5.44
C THR A 70 -6.97 -0.77 4.60
N ILE A 71 -6.13 0.04 3.94
CA ILE A 71 -6.61 1.14 3.08
C ILE A 71 -7.42 0.59 1.90
N ILE A 72 -6.92 -0.47 1.26
CA ILE A 72 -7.59 -1.12 0.11
C ILE A 72 -8.96 -1.69 0.52
N GLU A 73 -9.03 -2.39 1.65
CA GLU A 73 -10.26 -2.97 2.18
C GLU A 73 -11.32 -1.88 2.43
N TRP A 74 -10.96 -0.81 3.13
CA TRP A 74 -11.89 0.28 3.43
C TRP A 74 -12.32 1.06 2.19
N ALA A 75 -11.42 1.25 1.22
CA ALA A 75 -11.76 1.86 -0.06
C ALA A 75 -12.77 1.01 -0.85
N SER A 76 -12.68 -0.33 -0.77
CA SER A 76 -13.60 -1.25 -1.48
C SER A 76 -15.06 -1.10 -1.02
N ILE A 77 -15.27 -0.78 0.26
CA ILE A 77 -16.58 -0.49 0.85
C ILE A 77 -16.92 1.02 0.80
N LYS A 78 -16.21 1.79 -0.03
CA LYS A 78 -16.40 3.24 -0.24
C LYS A 78 -16.25 4.08 1.04
N LYS A 79 -15.51 3.61 2.04
CA LYS A 79 -15.18 4.39 3.24
C LYS A 79 -13.81 5.07 3.08
N ARG A 80 -13.75 6.36 3.43
CA ARG A 80 -12.54 7.19 3.35
C ARG A 80 -11.91 7.49 4.71
N THR A 81 -12.63 7.19 5.79
CA THR A 81 -12.24 7.45 7.16
C THR A 81 -11.95 6.12 7.84
N ILE A 82 -10.72 5.94 8.31
CA ILE A 82 -10.25 4.70 8.93
C ILE A 82 -9.77 5.01 10.34
N PRO A 83 -10.29 4.34 11.38
CA PRO A 83 -9.79 4.51 12.74
C PRO A 83 -8.28 4.19 12.82
N LEU A 84 -7.50 5.03 13.50
CA LEU A 84 -6.04 4.84 13.64
C LEU A 84 -5.70 3.48 14.26
N GLN A 85 -6.57 2.97 15.13
CA GLN A 85 -6.46 1.66 15.76
C GLN A 85 -6.52 0.48 14.78
N CYS A 86 -7.05 0.67 13.57
CA CYS A 86 -7.02 -0.35 12.51
C CYS A 86 -5.61 -0.54 11.93
N PHE A 87 -4.68 0.40 12.15
CA PHE A 87 -3.31 0.29 11.69
C PHE A 87 -2.39 -0.29 12.77
N ASN A 88 -1.51 -1.20 12.37
CA ASN A 88 -0.57 -1.90 13.25
C ASN A 88 0.67 -1.05 13.62
N PHE A 89 0.46 0.25 13.86
CA PHE A 89 1.47 1.16 14.38
C PHE A 89 1.21 1.46 15.84
N THR A 90 2.26 1.46 16.66
CA THR A 90 2.19 1.91 18.06
C THR A 90 2.24 3.43 18.14
N ASN A 91 1.84 4.02 19.27
CA ASN A 91 1.87 5.49 19.45
C ASN A 91 3.28 6.07 19.29
N MET A 92 4.31 5.30 19.66
CA MET A 92 5.73 5.69 19.50
C MET A 92 6.18 5.71 18.03
N GLU A 93 5.44 5.07 17.13
CA GLU A 93 5.78 4.96 15.70
C GLU A 93 4.95 5.92 14.83
N SER A 94 4.31 6.91 15.43
CA SER A 94 3.46 7.86 14.72
C SER A 94 4.21 8.61 13.60
N SER A 95 5.48 8.94 13.80
CA SER A 95 6.32 9.57 12.76
C SER A 95 6.57 8.65 11.55
N LEU A 96 6.85 7.36 11.81
CA LEU A 96 7.05 6.35 10.76
C LEU A 96 5.77 6.12 9.95
N PHE A 97 4.63 6.04 10.63
CA PHE A 97 3.33 5.91 9.99
C PHE A 97 3.06 7.09 9.05
N ARG A 98 3.23 8.31 9.54
CA ARG A 98 3.01 9.54 8.73
C ARG A 98 3.96 9.60 7.54
N ALA A 99 5.25 9.34 7.75
CA ALA A 99 6.24 9.31 6.66
C ALA A 99 5.89 8.25 5.60
N PHE A 100 5.33 7.11 6.00
CA PHE A 100 4.86 6.10 5.06
C PHE A 100 3.64 6.58 4.25
N LEU A 101 2.66 7.21 4.89
CA LEU A 101 1.51 7.79 4.18
C LEU A 101 1.92 8.91 3.22
N ASP A 102 2.89 9.75 3.61
CA ASP A 102 3.44 10.80 2.75
C ASP A 102 4.15 10.22 1.51
N LYS A 103 4.85 9.09 1.66
CA LYS A 103 5.40 8.36 0.51
C LYS A 103 4.28 7.89 -0.42
N LEU A 104 3.26 7.20 0.11
CA LEU A 104 2.14 6.71 -0.70
C LEU A 104 1.42 7.85 -1.43
N LYS A 105 1.24 9.00 -0.77
CA LYS A 105 0.73 10.23 -1.39
C LYS A 105 1.61 10.70 -2.54
N ALA A 106 2.93 10.78 -2.34
CA ALA A 106 3.86 11.19 -3.39
C ALA A 106 3.85 10.24 -4.61
N TYR A 107 3.54 8.96 -4.39
CA TYR A 107 3.31 7.96 -5.46
C TYR A 107 1.92 8.04 -6.12
N GLY A 108 1.05 8.97 -5.69
CA GLY A 108 -0.29 9.13 -6.25
C GLY A 108 -1.30 8.08 -5.78
N CYS A 109 -1.03 7.36 -4.68
CA CYS A 109 -1.98 6.39 -4.13
C CYS A 109 -3.25 7.07 -3.59
N PHE A 110 -3.15 8.34 -3.20
CA PHE A 110 -4.27 9.20 -2.84
C PHE A 110 -3.88 10.69 -2.91
N ASP A 111 -4.85 11.57 -3.15
CA ASP A 111 -4.61 13.02 -3.33
C ASP A 111 -4.06 13.68 -2.05
N CYS A 112 -4.63 13.30 -0.91
CA CYS A 112 -4.27 13.83 0.40
C CYS A 112 -4.63 12.85 1.52
N TRP A 113 -4.07 13.07 2.70
CA TRP A 113 -4.48 12.41 3.93
C TRP A 113 -4.36 13.38 5.10
N THR A 114 -5.23 13.23 6.11
CA THR A 114 -5.24 14.07 7.31
C THR A 114 -5.67 13.26 8.53
N ILE A 115 -5.29 13.71 9.72
CA ILE A 115 -5.83 13.20 10.98
C ILE A 115 -7.05 14.05 11.33
N ASN A 116 -8.17 13.41 11.68
CA ASN A 116 -9.37 14.13 12.10
C ASN A 116 -9.10 14.88 13.42
N PRO A 117 -9.16 16.23 13.45
CA PRO A 117 -8.81 17.01 14.64
C PRO A 117 -9.91 17.00 15.71
N TYR A 118 -11.13 16.54 15.39
CA TYR A 118 -12.30 16.66 16.27
C TYR A 118 -12.56 15.43 17.15
N LYS A 119 -11.68 14.43 17.12
CA LYS A 119 -11.82 13.21 17.92
C LYS A 119 -10.76 13.15 19.01
N ASP A 120 -11.14 12.64 20.17
CA ASP A 120 -10.23 12.47 21.30
C ASP A 120 -9.09 11.49 20.95
N ALA A 121 -8.03 11.48 21.75
CA ALA A 121 -6.83 10.68 21.48
C ALA A 121 -7.13 9.19 21.23
N TYR A 122 -8.26 8.70 21.75
CA TYR A 122 -8.71 7.31 21.65
C TYR A 122 -9.52 7.02 20.39
N HIS A 123 -10.02 8.05 19.69
CA HIS A 123 -10.84 7.90 18.48
C HIS A 123 -10.20 8.58 17.27
N THR A 124 -8.89 8.75 17.29
CA THR A 124 -8.15 9.34 16.17
C THR A 124 -8.48 8.60 14.87
N ASP A 125 -9.03 9.31 13.89
CA ASP A 125 -9.30 8.77 12.55
C ASP A 125 -8.32 9.33 11.53
N ILE A 126 -7.96 8.51 10.56
CA ILE A 126 -7.25 8.91 9.35
C ILE A 126 -8.26 9.09 8.22
N VAL A 127 -8.24 10.27 7.61
CA VAL A 127 -9.11 10.63 6.49
C VAL A 127 -8.27 10.68 5.23
N PHE A 128 -8.68 9.95 4.19
CA PHE A 128 -8.03 9.93 2.89
C PHE A 128 -8.85 10.71 1.85
N GLY A 129 -8.14 11.36 0.93
CA GLY A 129 -8.70 11.92 -0.31
C GLY A 129 -9.16 10.84 -1.28
N ASN A 130 -9.22 11.12 -2.59
CA ASN A 130 -9.56 10.07 -3.56
C ASN A 130 -8.48 8.98 -3.52
N ILE A 131 -8.89 7.74 -3.26
CA ILE A 131 -7.99 6.59 -3.12
C ILE A 131 -7.86 5.88 -4.47
N ASN A 132 -6.62 5.72 -4.95
CA ASN A 132 -6.31 4.90 -6.12
C ASN A 132 -5.96 3.47 -5.68
N THR A 133 -6.98 2.62 -5.63
CA THR A 133 -6.83 1.22 -5.19
C THR A 133 -5.96 0.39 -6.14
N GLN A 134 -5.89 0.73 -7.44
CA GLN A 134 -5.01 0.03 -8.38
C GLN A 134 -3.54 0.28 -8.04
N LEU A 135 -3.15 1.53 -7.78
CA LEU A 135 -1.78 1.86 -7.36
C LEU A 135 -1.43 1.29 -5.99
N LEU A 136 -2.36 1.31 -5.04
CA LEU A 136 -2.13 0.67 -3.73
C LEU A 136 -1.91 -0.84 -3.86
N ASN A 137 -2.66 -1.53 -4.72
CA ASN A 137 -2.43 -2.95 -5.01
C ASN A 137 -1.09 -3.18 -5.70
N GLN A 138 -0.66 -2.29 -6.61
CA GLN A 138 0.67 -2.36 -7.20
C GLN A 138 1.75 -2.21 -6.13
N TYR A 139 1.62 -1.23 -5.23
CA TYR A 139 2.55 -0.99 -4.13
C TYR A 139 2.59 -2.17 -3.14
N LEU A 140 1.43 -2.75 -2.82
CA LEU A 140 1.31 -3.96 -2.00
C LEU A 140 2.07 -5.14 -2.61
N ASN A 141 1.95 -5.31 -3.93
CA ASN A 141 2.69 -6.34 -4.66
C ASN A 141 4.20 -6.03 -4.68
N MET A 142 4.61 -4.76 -4.82
CA MET A 142 6.02 -4.33 -4.75
C MET A 142 6.65 -4.55 -3.37
N ASN A 143 5.86 -4.43 -2.28
CA ASN A 143 6.29 -4.68 -0.90
C ASN A 143 6.37 -6.16 -0.51
N GLN A 144 6.13 -7.10 -1.43
CA GLN A 144 6.60 -8.47 -1.23
C GLN A 144 8.13 -8.42 -1.20
N THR A 145 8.71 -8.55 0.00
CA THR A 145 10.14 -8.51 0.27
C THR A 145 10.92 -9.25 -0.81
N ILE A 146 11.78 -8.53 -1.53
CA ILE A 146 12.66 -9.12 -2.53
C ILE A 146 13.72 -9.92 -1.77
N PHE A 147 13.51 -11.23 -1.66
CA PHE A 147 14.49 -12.14 -1.10
C PHE A 147 15.48 -12.56 -2.19
N PHE A 148 16.75 -12.22 -2.00
CA PHE A 148 17.84 -12.81 -2.77
C PHE A 148 18.20 -14.15 -2.13
N LYS A 149 18.24 -15.24 -2.91
CA LYS A 149 18.82 -16.48 -2.39
C LYS A 149 20.32 -16.29 -2.18
N SER A 150 20.94 -17.16 -1.37
CA SER A 150 22.38 -17.12 -1.16
C SER A 150 23.11 -17.22 -2.51
N GLY A 151 23.92 -16.20 -2.83
CA GLY A 151 24.66 -16.10 -4.09
C GLY A 151 23.90 -15.45 -5.26
N GLU A 152 22.64 -15.03 -5.08
CA GLU A 152 21.94 -14.23 -6.08
C GLU A 152 22.23 -12.73 -5.89
N ASP A 153 22.69 -12.08 -6.95
CA ASP A 153 22.91 -10.62 -6.99
C ASP A 153 21.81 -9.88 -7.75
N VAL A 154 20.87 -10.62 -8.35
CA VAL A 154 19.78 -10.08 -9.16
C VAL A 154 18.51 -10.93 -9.05
N VAL A 155 17.36 -10.26 -8.88
CA VAL A 155 16.04 -10.90 -8.88
C VAL A 155 15.12 -10.15 -9.84
N TYR A 156 14.37 -10.88 -10.66
CA TYR A 156 13.26 -10.32 -11.45
C TYR A 156 11.94 -10.59 -10.73
N HIS A 157 11.27 -9.53 -10.30
CA HIS A 157 9.95 -9.62 -9.66
C HIS A 157 9.08 -8.45 -10.08
N ASN A 158 7.78 -8.68 -10.23
CA ASN A 158 6.81 -7.62 -10.56
C ASN A 158 7.26 -6.67 -11.67
N LYS A 159 7.75 -7.22 -12.78
CA LYS A 159 8.15 -6.46 -13.97
C LYS A 159 9.37 -5.54 -13.76
N SER A 160 10.14 -5.77 -12.70
CA SER A 160 11.33 -5.01 -12.34
C SER A 160 12.51 -5.95 -12.05
N PHE A 161 13.73 -5.51 -12.39
CA PHE A 161 14.93 -6.12 -11.82
C PHE A 161 15.33 -5.39 -10.55
N PHE A 162 15.75 -6.17 -9.56
CA PHE A 162 16.34 -5.70 -8.32
C PHE A 162 17.77 -6.21 -8.28
N PHE A 163 18.74 -5.31 -8.15
CA PHE A 163 20.16 -5.61 -8.12
C PHE A 163 20.71 -5.35 -6.73
N LYS A 164 21.36 -6.35 -6.15
CA LYS A 164 22.10 -6.19 -4.90
C LYS A 164 23.47 -5.57 -5.22
N MET A 165 23.71 -4.40 -4.67
CA MET A 165 24.95 -3.65 -4.85
C MET A 165 26.01 -4.11 -3.85
N GLY A 166 27.29 -3.83 -4.13
CA GLY A 166 28.41 -4.27 -3.29
C GLY A 166 28.44 -3.64 -1.90
N ASP A 167 27.78 -2.49 -1.73
CA ASP A 167 27.57 -1.79 -0.46
C ASP A 167 26.33 -2.30 0.31
N GLY A 168 25.64 -3.32 -0.22
CA GLY A 168 24.40 -3.86 0.35
C GLY A 168 23.13 -3.11 -0.05
N ASN A 169 23.24 -2.00 -0.78
CA ASN A 169 22.07 -1.29 -1.30
C ASN A 169 21.37 -2.09 -2.41
N ILE A 170 20.09 -1.81 -2.64
CA ILE A 170 19.32 -2.41 -3.72
C ILE A 170 18.97 -1.33 -4.73
N GLU A 171 19.38 -1.53 -5.99
CA GLU A 171 18.97 -0.70 -7.11
C GLU A 171 17.89 -1.40 -7.94
N THR A 172 17.00 -0.62 -8.54
CA THR A 172 15.84 -1.14 -9.27
C THR A 172 15.82 -0.64 -10.70
N LEU A 173 15.50 -1.54 -11.63
CA LEU A 173 15.21 -1.24 -13.02
C LEU A 173 13.78 -1.66 -13.35
N ASP A 174 12.86 -0.69 -13.40
CA ASP A 174 11.44 -0.91 -13.60
C ASP A 174 11.03 -0.84 -15.09
N PHE A 175 10.35 -1.88 -15.57
CA PHE A 175 9.78 -1.96 -16.92
C PHE A 175 8.25 -1.90 -16.96
N SER A 176 7.58 -1.59 -15.84
CA SER A 176 6.12 -1.46 -15.73
C SER A 176 5.53 -0.55 -16.81
N GLY A 177 6.14 0.62 -17.03
CA GLY A 177 5.77 1.59 -18.07
C GLY A 177 6.39 1.33 -19.44
N ALA A 178 6.99 0.16 -19.69
CA ALA A 178 7.67 -0.20 -20.94
C ALA A 178 7.17 -1.55 -21.48
N LEU A 179 5.85 -1.70 -21.63
CA LEU A 179 5.15 -2.94 -22.00
C LEU A 179 5.81 -3.74 -23.13
N LYS A 180 6.21 -3.07 -24.21
CA LYS A 180 6.83 -3.72 -25.37
C LYS A 180 8.23 -4.28 -25.06
N TRP A 181 9.03 -3.54 -24.30
CA TRP A 181 10.38 -3.96 -23.92
C TRP A 181 10.36 -5.04 -22.85
N ARG A 182 9.40 -4.93 -21.93
CA ARG A 182 9.18 -5.91 -20.87
C ARG A 182 9.00 -7.31 -21.44
N LYS A 183 8.15 -7.47 -22.45
CA LYS A 183 7.91 -8.77 -23.09
C LYS A 183 9.20 -9.36 -23.68
N ILE A 184 9.99 -8.55 -24.37
CA ILE A 184 11.29 -8.97 -24.92
C ILE A 184 12.24 -9.43 -23.81
N ILE A 185 12.34 -8.68 -22.71
CA ILE A 185 13.18 -9.04 -21.56
C ILE A 185 12.69 -10.33 -20.89
N GLU A 186 11.38 -10.48 -20.73
CA GLU A 186 10.76 -11.70 -20.21
C GLU A 186 11.09 -12.91 -21.09
N SER A 187 11.14 -12.75 -22.42
CA SER A 187 11.59 -13.80 -23.34
C SER A 187 13.07 -14.17 -23.15
N PHE A 188 13.96 -13.19 -22.99
CA PHE A 188 15.38 -13.45 -22.70
C PHE A 188 15.58 -14.17 -21.37
N LEU A 189 14.83 -13.77 -20.33
CA LEU A 189 14.88 -14.42 -19.03
C LEU A 189 14.41 -15.86 -19.08
N GLU A 190 13.33 -16.13 -19.81
CA GLU A 190 12.81 -17.49 -19.97
C GLU A 190 13.80 -18.39 -20.72
N LEU A 191 14.40 -17.89 -21.81
CA LEU A 191 15.46 -18.60 -22.52
C LEU A 191 16.63 -18.95 -21.60
N ARG A 192 17.11 -17.98 -20.81
CA ARG A 192 18.20 -18.20 -19.87
C ARG A 192 17.83 -19.21 -18.78
N LYS A 193 16.62 -19.15 -18.24
CA LYS A 193 16.14 -20.14 -17.25
C LYS A 193 16.11 -21.55 -17.82
N ARG A 194 15.65 -21.72 -19.07
CA ARG A 194 15.54 -23.02 -19.73
C ARG A 194 16.89 -23.61 -20.11
N THR A 195 17.83 -22.78 -20.55
CA THR A 195 19.07 -23.24 -21.19
C THR A 195 20.32 -23.05 -20.33
N GLY A 196 20.29 -22.15 -19.35
CA GLY A 196 21.48 -21.68 -18.63
C GLY A 196 22.40 -20.77 -19.46
N ASN A 197 22.10 -20.55 -20.74
CA ASN A 197 22.92 -19.74 -21.65
C ASN A 197 22.60 -18.25 -21.55
N ASN A 198 23.47 -17.42 -22.13
CA ASN A 198 23.28 -15.99 -22.25
C ASN A 198 23.23 -15.51 -23.71
N LEU A 199 23.48 -16.39 -24.68
CA LEU A 199 23.56 -16.05 -26.09
C LEU A 199 22.42 -16.74 -26.85
N PHE A 200 21.61 -15.96 -27.57
CA PHE A 200 20.40 -16.45 -28.22
C PHE A 200 20.21 -15.88 -29.62
N THR A 201 19.84 -16.72 -30.57
CA THR A 201 19.48 -16.30 -31.91
C THR A 201 18.16 -15.53 -31.92
N THR A 202 17.95 -14.71 -32.96
CA THR A 202 16.70 -13.96 -33.12
C THR A 202 15.49 -14.90 -33.20
N SER A 203 15.63 -16.06 -33.85
CA SER A 203 14.56 -17.05 -33.99
C SER A 203 14.14 -17.68 -32.66
N GLU A 204 15.10 -17.99 -31.77
CA GLU A 204 14.81 -18.51 -30.43
C GLU A 204 14.03 -17.50 -29.60
N ILE A 205 14.43 -16.22 -29.66
CA ILE A 205 13.76 -15.15 -28.91
C ILE A 205 12.33 -14.95 -29.41
N ILE A 206 12.12 -14.92 -30.73
CA ILE A 206 10.78 -14.79 -31.32
C ILE A 206 9.89 -15.96 -30.91
N LYS A 207 10.42 -17.20 -30.96
CA LYS A 207 9.67 -18.39 -30.57
C LYS A 207 9.20 -18.32 -29.11
N ILE A 208 10.08 -17.98 -28.19
CA ILE A 208 9.71 -17.83 -26.77
C ILE A 208 8.78 -16.63 -26.55
N TYR A 209 8.95 -15.54 -27.29
CA TYR A 209 8.03 -14.41 -27.25
C TYR A 209 6.60 -14.82 -27.64
N GLN A 210 6.46 -15.52 -28.77
CA GLN A 210 5.16 -16.05 -29.22
C GLN A 210 4.56 -17.01 -28.19
N GLU A 211 5.37 -17.91 -27.64
CA GLU A 211 4.93 -18.87 -26.61
C GLU A 211 4.41 -18.17 -25.35
N LEU A 212 5.09 -17.13 -24.87
CA LEU A 212 4.73 -16.45 -23.62
C LEU A 212 3.55 -15.48 -23.76
N PHE A 213 3.36 -14.88 -24.93
CA PHE A 213 2.44 -13.75 -25.10
C PHE A 213 1.36 -13.94 -26.16
N ASP A 214 1.39 -15.05 -26.90
CA ASP A 214 0.47 -15.33 -28.01
C ASP A 214 0.44 -14.18 -29.04
N GLU A 215 1.62 -13.64 -29.34
CA GLU A 215 1.80 -12.47 -30.21
C GLU A 215 2.97 -12.66 -31.17
N ASP A 216 2.80 -12.26 -32.42
CA ASP A 216 3.87 -12.21 -33.41
C ASP A 216 4.72 -10.94 -33.26
N ILE A 217 6.04 -11.12 -33.29
CA ILE A 217 7.00 -10.02 -33.35
C ILE A 217 7.92 -10.18 -34.57
N ARG A 218 8.00 -9.12 -35.39
CA ARG A 218 8.92 -9.09 -36.54
C ARG A 218 10.36 -8.96 -36.06
N SER A 219 11.29 -9.68 -36.71
CA SER A 219 12.73 -9.65 -36.37
C SER A 219 13.33 -8.24 -36.38
N SER A 220 12.94 -7.40 -37.34
CA SER A 220 13.37 -5.99 -37.42
C SER A 220 12.94 -5.18 -36.21
N TYR A 221 11.79 -5.52 -35.60
CA TYR A 221 11.26 -4.84 -34.43
C TYR A 221 12.02 -5.20 -33.14
N LEU A 222 12.60 -6.40 -33.07
CA LEU A 222 13.44 -6.84 -31.96
C LEU A 222 14.67 -5.93 -31.83
N GLY A 223 15.40 -5.73 -32.93
CA GLY A 223 16.61 -4.91 -32.96
C GLY A 223 16.37 -3.44 -32.58
N HIS A 224 15.30 -2.84 -33.12
CA HIS A 224 14.89 -1.48 -32.74
C HIS A 224 14.47 -1.37 -31.28
N SER A 225 13.73 -2.35 -30.77
CA SER A 225 13.24 -2.35 -29.39
C SER A 225 14.38 -2.47 -28.38
N VAL A 226 15.34 -3.37 -28.62
CA VAL A 226 16.52 -3.54 -27.76
C VAL A 226 17.43 -2.30 -27.77
N SER A 227 17.63 -1.68 -28.93
CA SER A 227 18.44 -0.46 -29.05
C SER A 227 17.84 0.71 -28.25
N ASN A 228 16.52 0.80 -28.16
CA ASN A 228 15.85 1.83 -27.39
C ASN A 228 15.92 1.61 -25.87
N ILE A 229 15.97 0.35 -25.40
CA ILE A 229 16.20 0.00 -23.99
C ILE A 229 17.54 0.60 -23.50
N ARG A 230 18.60 0.49 -24.32
CA ARG A 230 19.95 0.99 -24.02
C ARG A 230 20.04 2.50 -23.81
N ASN A 231 19.21 3.28 -24.51
CA ASN A 231 19.38 4.73 -24.61
C ASN A 231 18.51 5.56 -23.65
N LYS A 232 17.34 5.08 -23.21
CA LYS A 232 16.37 5.96 -22.51
C LYS A 232 16.07 5.66 -21.04
N LYS A 233 16.39 4.47 -20.49
CA LYS A 233 15.88 4.09 -19.16
C LYS A 233 16.84 3.44 -18.18
N ILE A 234 18.05 3.06 -18.58
CA ILE A 234 18.99 2.39 -17.66
C ILE A 234 19.94 3.41 -17.05
N LYS A 235 19.86 3.61 -15.73
CA LYS A 235 20.81 4.41 -14.95
C LYS A 235 22.23 3.98 -15.27
N LYS A 236 23.19 4.91 -15.34
CA LYS A 236 24.60 4.63 -15.66
C LYS A 236 25.18 3.51 -14.78
N VAL A 237 24.82 3.50 -13.49
CA VAL A 237 25.27 2.50 -12.51
C VAL A 237 24.80 1.07 -12.83
N LEU A 238 23.68 0.90 -13.51
CA LEU A 238 23.10 -0.40 -13.84
C LEU A 238 23.54 -0.95 -15.20
N LYS A 239 24.17 -0.12 -16.05
CA LYS A 239 24.60 -0.53 -17.40
C LYS A 239 25.65 -1.65 -17.40
N GLN A 240 26.45 -1.75 -16.33
CA GLN A 240 27.45 -2.82 -16.17
C GLN A 240 26.85 -4.14 -15.69
N ARG A 241 25.63 -4.09 -15.15
CA ARG A 241 24.91 -5.22 -14.54
C ARG A 241 23.84 -5.80 -15.44
N PHE A 242 23.27 -4.98 -16.31
CA PHE A 242 22.29 -5.41 -17.30
C PHE A 242 22.66 -4.91 -18.69
N SER A 243 22.84 -5.84 -19.63
CA SER A 243 23.07 -5.51 -21.03
C SER A 243 22.40 -6.51 -21.96
N ILE A 244 21.84 -5.99 -23.07
CA ILE A 244 21.42 -6.78 -24.21
C ILE A 244 22.18 -6.27 -25.42
N GLU A 245 22.97 -7.13 -26.06
CA GLU A 245 23.91 -6.74 -27.11
C GLU A 245 23.76 -7.65 -28.32
N PHE A 246 23.85 -7.12 -29.54
CA PHE A 246 23.85 -7.94 -30.74
C PHE A 246 25.29 -8.27 -31.16
N MET A 247 25.65 -9.54 -31.11
CA MET A 247 26.94 -10.08 -31.54
C MET A 247 26.87 -10.38 -33.04
N ARG A 248 27.45 -9.51 -33.86
CA ARG A 248 27.35 -9.61 -35.34
C ARG A 248 27.97 -10.89 -35.89
N GLU A 249 29.11 -11.30 -35.35
CA GLU A 249 29.85 -12.49 -35.79
C GLU A 249 29.02 -13.76 -35.60
N GLU A 250 28.34 -13.86 -34.46
CA GLU A 250 27.51 -15.01 -34.09
C GLU A 250 26.05 -14.88 -34.55
N LYS A 251 25.67 -13.73 -35.13
CA LYS A 251 24.29 -13.37 -35.49
C LYS A 251 23.29 -13.61 -34.35
N ALA A 252 23.72 -13.36 -33.12
CA ALA A 252 22.99 -13.67 -31.89
C ALA A 252 22.98 -12.49 -30.91
N TRP A 253 22.10 -12.57 -29.92
CA TRP A 253 21.92 -11.57 -28.87
C TRP A 253 22.50 -12.09 -27.56
N LEU A 254 23.43 -11.34 -26.98
CA LEU A 254 24.00 -11.58 -25.67
C LEU A 254 23.19 -10.86 -24.60
N PHE A 255 22.62 -11.62 -23.67
CA PHE A 255 21.84 -11.16 -22.52
C PHE A 255 22.63 -11.35 -21.22
N ASN A 256 23.22 -10.27 -20.72
CA ASN A 256 23.97 -10.29 -19.46
C ASN A 256 23.12 -9.73 -18.32
N LEU A 257 23.16 -10.47 -17.21
CA LEU A 257 22.60 -10.10 -15.92
C LEU A 257 23.64 -10.47 -14.86
N ARG A 258 24.20 -9.45 -14.20
CA ARG A 258 25.27 -9.52 -13.19
C ARG A 258 24.92 -8.62 -12.00
#